data_AF-O47553-F1
#
_entry.id   AF-O47553-F1
#
_cell.length_a   1.000
_cell.length_b   1.000
_cell.length_c   1.000
_cell.angle_alpha   90.00
_cell.angle_beta   90.00
_cell.angle_gamma   90.00
#
_symmetry.space_group_name_H-M   'P 1'
#
loop_
_entity.id
_entity.type
_entity.pdbx_description
1 polymer ?
#
loop_
_entity_poly.entity_id
_entity_poly.type
_entity_poly.pdbx_seq_one_letter_code
_entity_poly.pdbx_strand_id
1 'polypeptide(L)'
;MFTELALVYYSEVNDKRVKLMPTDDYLDRNFTEVALAFMIMGDGYWDTDRATIMLCTENFKPEETIRFALFLETKFGLICTFRKRELKVGFGYRIGFSRLSVDKIRHFSFRSHASINAL
;
A
#
# COMPACT_ATOMS: atom_id res chain seq x y z
N MET A 1 12.93 13.22 14.72
CA MET A 1 11.85 12.58 15.49
C MET A 1 10.77 12.15 14.50
N PHE A 2 10.47 10.85 14.38
CA PHE A 2 9.58 10.28 13.35
C PHE A 2 8.10 10.26 13.78
N THR A 3 7.58 11.38 14.28
CA THR A 3 6.25 11.43 14.94
C THR A 3 5.09 11.68 13.98
N GLU A 4 5.29 12.43 12.90
CA GLU A 4 4.18 12.88 12.04
C GLU A 4 3.50 11.72 11.31
N LEU A 5 4.27 10.83 10.67
CA LEU A 5 3.72 9.62 10.03
C LEU A 5 3.06 8.68 11.04
N ALA A 6 3.62 8.62 12.25
CA ALA A 6 3.09 7.80 13.33
C ALA A 6 1.68 8.24 13.75
N LEU A 7 1.37 9.54 13.70
CA LEU A 7 0.03 10.08 14.00
C LEU A 7 -1.00 9.79 12.91
N VAL A 8 -0.53 9.58 11.67
CA VAL A 8 -1.40 9.33 10.52
C VAL A 8 -1.76 7.85 10.40
N TYR A 9 -0.81 6.97 10.67
CA TYR A 9 -0.96 5.52 10.48
C TYR A 9 -1.30 4.75 11.75
N TYR A 10 -1.38 5.40 12.91
CA TYR A 10 -1.70 4.72 14.17
C TYR A 10 -2.67 5.52 15.03
N SER A 11 -3.58 4.81 15.70
CA SER A 11 -4.49 5.36 16.71
C SER A 11 -4.54 4.46 17.94
N GLU A 12 -4.91 5.02 19.09
CA GLU A 12 -5.14 4.28 20.32
C GLU A 12 -6.59 3.81 20.38
N VAL A 13 -6.80 2.50 20.50
CA VAL A 13 -8.12 1.87 20.64
C VAL A 13 -8.06 0.89 21.79
N ASN A 14 -8.83 1.13 22.86
CA ASN A 14 -8.84 0.30 24.08
C ASN A 14 -7.42 0.05 24.63
N ASP A 15 -6.65 1.12 24.83
CA ASP A 15 -5.26 1.10 25.33
C ASP A 15 -4.28 0.29 24.47
N LYS A 16 -4.62 0.07 23.20
CA LYS A 16 -3.76 -0.58 22.21
C LYS A 16 -3.56 0.33 21.02
N ARG A 17 -2.30 0.44 20.61
CA ARG A 17 -1.93 1.12 19.38
C ARG A 17 -2.26 0.25 18.16
N VAL A 18 -3.22 0.68 17.36
CA VAL A 18 -3.69 -0.02 16.17
C VAL A 18 -3.22 0.71 14.93
N LYS A 19 -2.69 -0.04 13.95
CA LYS A 19 -2.32 0.49 12.64
C LYS A 19 -3.59 0.72 11.82
N LEU A 20 -3.69 1.87 11.17
CA LEU A 20 -4.82 2.28 10.35
C LEU A 20 -4.34 2.67 8.96
N MET A 21 -5.19 2.45 7.96
CA MET A 21 -4.97 3.01 6.63
C MET A 21 -5.38 4.49 6.65
N PRO A 22 -4.52 5.44 6.23
CA PRO A 22 -4.87 6.85 6.23
C PRO A 22 -6.08 7.15 5.34
N THR A 23 -6.76 8.27 5.58
CA THR A 23 -7.88 8.74 4.75
C THR A 23 -7.49 8.93 3.29
N ASP A 24 -8.43 8.79 2.36
CA ASP A 24 -8.18 8.96 0.92
C ASP A 24 -7.60 10.35 0.61
N ASP A 25 -8.13 11.40 1.24
CA ASP A 25 -7.61 12.76 1.20
C ASP A 25 -6.10 12.89 1.51
N TYR A 26 -5.63 12.13 2.51
CA TYR A 26 -4.21 12.10 2.87
C TYR A 26 -3.40 11.33 1.83
N LEU A 27 -3.92 10.17 1.39
CA LEU A 27 -3.28 9.34 0.38
C LEU A 27 -3.19 10.07 -0.97
N ASP A 28 -4.20 10.83 -1.36
CA ASP A 28 -4.21 11.64 -2.59
C ASP A 28 -3.09 12.69 -2.58
N ARG A 29 -2.87 13.34 -1.44
CA ARG A 29 -1.82 14.36 -1.30
C ARG A 29 -0.42 13.79 -1.17
N ASN A 30 -0.27 12.62 -0.52
CA ASN A 30 1.05 12.15 -0.04
C ASN A 30 1.50 10.81 -0.61
N PHE A 31 0.59 9.95 -1.08
CA PHE A 31 0.93 8.62 -1.56
C PHE A 31 1.26 8.66 -3.05
N THR A 32 2.55 8.60 -3.37
CA THR A 32 3.09 8.71 -4.73
C THR A 32 3.50 7.36 -5.29
N GLU A 33 3.93 7.31 -6.56
CA GLU A 33 4.54 6.11 -7.15
C GLU A 33 5.75 5.64 -6.33
N VAL A 34 6.55 6.57 -5.79
CA VAL A 34 7.69 6.26 -4.91
C VAL A 34 7.20 5.61 -3.61
N ALA A 35 6.15 6.14 -2.98
CA ALA A 35 5.57 5.54 -1.77
C ALA A 35 5.04 4.12 -2.05
N LEU A 36 4.39 3.92 -3.20
CA LEU A 36 3.94 2.61 -3.64
C LEU A 36 5.12 1.64 -3.84
N ALA A 37 6.23 2.08 -4.43
CA ALA A 37 7.41 1.24 -4.58
C ALA A 37 8.01 0.83 -3.23
N PHE A 38 8.10 1.75 -2.27
CA PHE A 38 8.52 1.41 -0.90
C PHE A 38 7.56 0.43 -0.22
N MET A 39 6.24 0.57 -0.45
CA MET A 39 5.26 -0.38 0.06
C MET A 39 5.43 -1.78 -0.58
N ILE A 40 5.68 -1.85 -1.89
CA ILE A 40 5.99 -3.11 -2.59
C ILE A 40 7.30 -3.71 -2.08
N MET A 41 8.33 -2.91 -1.81
CA MET A 41 9.60 -3.41 -1.29
C MET A 41 9.50 -3.89 0.16
N GLY A 42 8.67 -3.25 0.99
CA GLY A 42 8.53 -3.57 2.41
C GLY A 42 7.57 -4.72 2.68
N ASP A 43 6.37 -4.64 2.10
CA ASP A 43 5.26 -5.57 2.38
C ASP A 43 4.88 -6.43 1.16
N GLY A 44 5.57 -6.27 0.03
CA GLY A 44 5.31 -7.00 -1.21
C GLY A 44 6.18 -8.23 -1.42
N TYR A 45 5.68 -9.18 -2.19
CA TYR A 45 6.43 -10.34 -2.69
C TYR A 45 5.92 -10.76 -4.07
N TRP A 46 6.76 -11.50 -4.80
CA TRP A 46 6.37 -12.11 -6.06
C TRP A 46 5.68 -13.46 -5.81
N ASP A 47 4.43 -13.59 -6.24
CA ASP A 47 3.70 -14.87 -6.30
C ASP A 47 4.06 -15.57 -7.61
N THR A 48 4.86 -16.64 -7.50
CA THR A 48 5.37 -17.40 -8.65
C THR A 48 4.29 -18.09 -9.43
N ASP A 49 3.27 -18.63 -8.74
CA ASP A 49 2.22 -19.43 -9.36
C ASP A 49 1.32 -18.55 -10.25
N ARG A 50 1.14 -17.29 -9.83
CA ARG A 50 0.28 -16.32 -10.52
C ARG A 50 1.06 -15.33 -11.37
N ALA A 51 2.39 -15.39 -11.32
CA ALA A 51 3.30 -14.44 -11.94
C ALA A 51 2.88 -12.98 -11.68
N THR A 52 2.70 -12.64 -10.40
CA THR A 52 2.28 -11.30 -10.00
C THR A 52 2.89 -10.82 -8.69
N ILE A 53 2.77 -9.52 -8.41
CA ILE A 53 3.14 -8.90 -7.14
C ILE A 53 1.94 -8.98 -6.19
N MET A 54 2.19 -9.41 -4.96
CA MET A 54 1.24 -9.47 -3.87
C MET A 54 1.72 -8.59 -2.71
N LEU A 55 0.82 -7.80 -2.13
CA LEU A 55 1.04 -7.00 -0.92
C LEU A 55 0.41 -7.67 0.29
N CYS A 56 1.16 -7.73 1.39
CA CYS A 56 0.71 -8.24 2.67
C CYS A 56 -0.02 -7.15 3.47
N THR A 57 -1.30 -6.96 3.18
CA THR A 57 -2.17 -5.95 3.82
C THR A 57 -3.03 -6.51 4.96
N GLU A 58 -2.83 -7.78 5.34
CA GLU A 58 -3.60 -8.45 6.40
C GLU A 58 -3.41 -7.87 7.82
N ASN A 59 -2.54 -6.87 7.98
CA ASN A 59 -2.37 -6.08 9.21
C ASN A 59 -3.36 -4.90 9.31
N PHE A 60 -4.05 -4.56 8.23
CA PHE A 60 -5.16 -3.61 8.22
C PHE A 60 -6.50 -4.34 8.33
N LYS A 61 -7.56 -3.61 8.67
CA LYS A 61 -8.90 -4.19 8.60
C LYS A 61 -9.28 -4.52 7.15
N PRO A 62 -10.16 -5.51 6.93
CA PRO A 62 -10.60 -5.88 5.58
C PRO A 62 -11.16 -4.71 4.77
N GLU A 63 -11.93 -3.83 5.40
CA GLU A 63 -12.57 -2.68 4.75
C GLU A 63 -11.54 -1.62 4.36
N GLU A 64 -10.53 -1.42 5.19
CA GLU A 64 -9.39 -0.54 4.90
C GLU A 64 -8.56 -1.06 3.73
N THR A 65 -8.36 -2.37 3.66
CA THR A 65 -7.66 -3.02 2.54
C THR A 65 -8.43 -2.84 1.23
N ILE A 66 -9.76 -3.01 1.27
CA ILE A 66 -10.63 -2.80 0.11
C ILE A 66 -10.58 -1.35 -0.35
N ARG A 67 -10.72 -0.39 0.58
CA ARG A 67 -10.60 1.04 0.27
C ARG A 67 -9.24 1.38 -0.36
N PHE A 68 -8.16 0.84 0.19
CA PHE A 68 -6.82 1.09 -0.34
C PHE A 68 -6.64 0.53 -1.76
N ALA A 69 -7.17 -0.66 -2.05
CA ALA A 69 -7.15 -1.21 -3.40
C ALA A 69 -7.94 -0.33 -4.40
N LEU A 70 -9.11 0.19 -4.00
CA LEU A 70 -9.88 1.13 -4.82
C LEU A 70 -9.08 2.42 -5.07
N PHE A 71 -8.41 2.94 -4.05
CA PHE A 71 -7.51 4.09 -4.20
C PHE A 71 -6.37 3.82 -5.20
N LEU A 72 -5.74 2.65 -5.15
CA LEU A 72 -4.69 2.28 -6.10
C LEU A 72 -5.21 2.21 -7.54
N GLU A 73 -6.43 1.73 -7.71
CA GLU A 73 -7.11 1.68 -9.00
C GLU A 73 -7.44 3.08 -9.51
N THR A 74 -8.04 3.95 -8.68
CA THR A 74 -8.44 5.29 -9.10
C THR A 74 -7.25 6.21 -9.35
N LYS A 75 -6.22 6.16 -8.49
CA LYS A 75 -5.08 7.07 -8.57
C LYS A 75 -4.05 6.66 -9.63
N PHE A 76 -3.76 5.37 -9.73
CA PHE A 76 -2.68 4.85 -10.56
C PHE A 76 -3.17 3.97 -11.72
N GLY A 77 -4.48 3.70 -11.81
CA GLY A 77 -5.02 2.78 -12.81
C GLY A 77 -4.54 1.34 -12.61
N LEU A 78 -4.26 0.94 -11.36
CA LEU A 78 -3.78 -0.40 -11.01
C LEU A 78 -4.95 -1.29 -10.62
N ILE A 79 -5.27 -2.24 -11.49
CA ILE A 79 -6.30 -3.24 -11.25
C ILE A 79 -5.79 -4.20 -10.17
N CYS A 80 -6.50 -4.22 -9.05
CA CYS A 80 -6.18 -5.02 -7.88
C CYS A 80 -7.09 -6.25 -7.77
N THR A 81 -6.59 -7.28 -7.11
CA THR A 81 -7.29 -8.53 -6.78
C THR A 81 -7.12 -8.80 -5.29
N PHE A 82 -8.10 -9.45 -4.65
CA PHE A 82 -8.02 -9.77 -3.23
C PHE A 82 -7.79 -11.26 -3.03
N ARG A 83 -6.88 -11.59 -2.11
CA ARG A 83 -6.68 -12.96 -1.65
C ARG A 83 -6.94 -13.02 -0.15
N LYS A 84 -8.00 -13.73 0.23
CA LYS A 84 -8.32 -13.99 1.64
C LYS A 84 -7.19 -14.81 2.26
N ARG A 85 -6.78 -14.45 3.47
CA ARG A 85 -5.83 -15.20 4.30
C ARG A 85 -6.44 -15.43 5.67
N GLU A 86 -6.50 -16.69 6.09
CA GLU A 86 -6.86 -17.02 7.48
C GLU A 86 -5.71 -16.61 8.41
N LEU A 87 -6.05 -15.92 9.49
CA LEU A 87 -5.13 -15.45 10.51
C LEU A 87 -5.32 -16.28 11.79
N LYS A 88 -4.45 -16.08 12.79
CA LYS A 88 -4.63 -16.71 14.11
C LYS A 88 -5.99 -16.38 14.73
N VAL A 89 -6.50 -15.19 14.43
CA VAL A 89 -7.82 -14.71 14.82
C VAL A 89 -8.45 -14.03 13.60
N GLY A 90 -9.52 -14.63 13.07
CA GLY A 90 -10.26 -14.10 11.92
C GLY A 90 -9.50 -14.23 10.59
N PHE A 91 -9.74 -13.30 9.68
CA PHE A 91 -9.15 -13.29 8.35
C PHE A 91 -8.72 -11.87 7.94
N GLY A 92 -7.82 -11.80 6.98
CA GLY A 92 -7.43 -10.57 6.31
C GLY A 92 -7.38 -10.74 4.80
N TYR A 93 -7.08 -9.64 4.09
CA TYR A 93 -6.88 -9.64 2.65
C TYR A 93 -5.46 -9.24 2.30
N ARG A 94 -4.93 -9.90 1.27
CA ARG A 94 -3.77 -9.47 0.51
C ARG A 94 -4.22 -8.86 -0.80
N ILE A 95 -3.52 -7.82 -1.25
CA ILE A 95 -3.76 -7.20 -2.55
C ILE A 95 -2.79 -7.82 -3.56
N GLY A 96 -3.31 -8.43 -4.62
CA GLY A 96 -2.54 -8.84 -5.78
C GLY A 96 -2.75 -7.88 -6.94
N PHE A 97 -1.70 -7.53 -7.66
CA PHE A 97 -1.86 -6.72 -8.87
C PHE A 97 -2.24 -7.60 -10.06
N SER A 98 -3.07 -7.11 -10.98
CA SER A 98 -3.28 -7.81 -12.25
C SER A 98 -2.00 -7.79 -13.08
N ARG A 99 -1.85 -8.72 -14.03
CA ARG A 99 -0.67 -8.76 -14.92
C ARG A 99 -0.46 -7.44 -15.67
N LEU A 100 -1.53 -6.83 -16.16
CA LEU A 100 -1.50 -5.51 -16.81
C LEU A 100 -0.96 -4.41 -15.88
N SER A 101 -1.29 -4.51 -14.59
CA SER A 101 -0.85 -3.56 -13.57
C SER A 101 0.60 -3.78 -13.17
N VAL A 102 1.08 -5.02 -13.15
CA VAL A 102 2.51 -5.33 -12.94
C VAL A 102 3.37 -4.67 -14.02
N ASP A 103 2.94 -4.74 -15.29
CA ASP A 103 3.65 -4.07 -16.36
C ASP A 103 3.63 -2.55 -16.18
N LYS A 104 2.51 -1.93 -15.79
CA LYS A 104 2.46 -0.50 -15.44
C LYS A 104 3.44 -0.14 -14.31
N ILE A 105 3.45 -0.91 -13.23
CA ILE A 105 4.33 -0.69 -12.07
C ILE A 105 5.81 -0.67 -12.49
N ARG A 106 6.21 -1.56 -13.41
CA ARG A 106 7.59 -1.59 -13.94
C ARG A 106 7.99 -0.32 -14.70
N HIS A 107 7.01 0.42 -15.22
CA HIS A 107 7.24 1.65 -15.97
C HIS A 107 7.13 2.90 -15.09
N PHE A 108 6.80 2.77 -13.80
CA PHE A 108 6.87 3.90 -12.88
C PHE A 108 8.30 4.43 -12.84
N SER A 109 8.46 5.70 -13.24
CA SER A 109 9.75 6.34 -13.31
C SER A 109 10.03 6.97 -11.95
N PHE A 110 10.85 6.31 -11.14
CA PHE A 110 11.32 6.85 -9.87
C PHE A 110 12.37 7.95 -10.09
N ARG A 111 11.97 9.05 -10.75
CA ARG A 111 12.80 10.25 -10.80
C ARG A 111 12.76 10.89 -9.43
N SER A 112 13.83 10.68 -8.66
CA SER A 112 14.10 11.51 -7.49
C SER A 112 14.22 12.96 -7.98
N HIS A 113 13.26 13.80 -7.61
CA HIS A 113 13.47 15.25 -7.65
C HIS A 113 14.41 15.60 -6.49
N ALA A 114 15.67 15.19 -6.60
CA ALA A 114 16.76 15.75 -5.82
C ALA A 114 17.24 17.00 -6.57
N SER A 115 16.42 18.04 -6.60
CA SER A 115 16.89 19.39 -6.89
C SER A 115 17.58 19.91 -5.63
N ILE A 116 18.77 19.38 -5.33
CA ILE A 116 19.70 20.08 -4.46
C ILE A 116 20.31 21.15 -5.36
N ASN A 117 19.78 22.36 -5.26
CA ASN A 117 20.40 23.55 -5.80
C ASN A 117 21.83 23.63 -5.26
N ALA A 118 22.81 23.36 -6.12
CA ALA A 118 24.18 23.80 -5.90
C ALA A 118 24.19 25.32 -6.11
N LEU A 119 24.21 26.05 -5.00
CA LEU A 119 24.73 27.42 -4.92
C LEU A 119 26.19 27.34 -4.45
#